data_AF-A0A7U9HV37-F1
#
_entry.id   AF-A0A7U9HV37-F1
#
_cell.length_a   1.000
_cell.length_b   1.000
_cell.length_c   1.000
_cell.angle_alpha   90.00
_cell.angle_beta   90.00
_cell.angle_gamma   90.00
#
_symmetry.space_group_name_H-M   'P 1'
#
loop_
_entity.id
_entity.type
_entity.pdbx_description
1 polymer ?
#
loop_
_entity_poly.entity_id
_entity_poly.type
_entity_poly.pdbx_seq_one_letter_code
_entity_poly.pdbx_strand_id
1 'polypeptide(L)'
;MGSALKGEERKYWDEWIHGRDRHAAEELVQRYMPLVFYHVQRLSATLPSSVPKDELVSLGLVGLYDALEKFDPSRDLKFDTYASFRIRGAILDGLRKEDWLPRSMRDKAKKLRKRSSGLNSGTCDR
;
A
#
# COMPACT_ATOMS: atom_id res chain seq x y z
N MET A 1 17.35 7.01 3.67
CA MET A 1 17.77 7.53 2.36
C MET A 1 16.52 7.90 1.58
N GLY A 2 16.15 9.17 1.62
CA GLY A 2 14.95 9.65 0.95
C GLY A 2 15.23 9.83 -0.54
N SER A 3 14.52 9.10 -1.40
CA SER A 3 14.49 9.43 -2.83
C SER A 3 13.86 10.82 -2.95
N ALA A 4 14.65 11.77 -3.47
CA ALA A 4 14.10 12.92 -4.16
C ALA A 4 13.43 12.38 -5.43
N LEU A 5 12.23 12.86 -5.73
CA LEU A 5 11.56 12.53 -6.99
C LEU A 5 12.54 12.90 -8.12
N LYS A 6 13.03 11.88 -8.84
CA LYS A 6 13.95 12.10 -9.96
C LYS A 6 13.24 13.01 -10.96
N GLY A 7 13.93 13.95 -11.60
CA GLY A 7 13.29 14.97 -12.46
C GLY A 7 12.27 14.41 -13.47
N GLU A 8 12.52 13.20 -13.98
CA GLU A 8 11.62 12.47 -14.86
C GLU A 8 10.29 12.02 -14.23
N GLU A 9 10.27 11.73 -12.94
CA GLU A 9 9.07 11.30 -12.20
C GLU A 9 8.06 12.44 -12.09
N ARG A 10 8.53 13.67 -11.85
CA ARG A 10 7.68 14.87 -11.83
C ARG A 10 6.98 15.08 -13.16
N LYS A 11 7.68 14.85 -14.29
CA LYS A 11 7.10 14.97 -15.63
C LYS A 11 5.89 14.04 -15.81
N TYR A 12 6.03 12.76 -15.47
CA TYR A 12 4.92 11.82 -15.60
C TYR A 12 3.77 12.12 -14.64
N TRP A 13 4.06 12.63 -13.43
CA TRP A 13 3.02 13.10 -12.52
C TRP A 13 2.26 14.30 -13.07
N ASP A 14 2.94 15.28 -13.67
CA ASP A 14 2.29 16.43 -14.29
C ASP A 14 1.41 15.99 -15.47
N GLU A 15 1.90 15.11 -16.34
CA GLU A 15 1.14 14.55 -17.47
C GLU A 15 -0.09 13.76 -17.00
N TRP A 16 0.04 12.99 -15.91
CA TRP A 16 -1.05 12.24 -15.31
C TRP A 16 -2.12 13.16 -14.69
N ILE A 17 -1.73 14.24 -14.00
CA ILE A 17 -2.66 15.14 -13.32
C ILE A 17 -3.42 16.02 -14.30
N HIS A 18 -2.73 16.55 -15.31
CA HIS A 18 -3.31 17.50 -16.26
C HIS A 18 -4.01 16.82 -17.43
N GLY A 19 -3.50 15.66 -17.88
CA GLY A 19 -3.99 15.00 -19.09
C GLY A 19 -4.58 13.60 -18.86
N ARG A 20 -4.38 13.00 -17.67
CA ARG A 20 -4.68 11.57 -17.42
C ARG A 20 -4.15 10.68 -18.54
N ASP A 21 -2.95 11.01 -19.04
CA ASP A 21 -2.33 10.29 -20.14
C ASP A 21 -2.06 8.84 -19.73
N ARG A 22 -2.49 7.91 -20.57
CA ARG A 22 -2.29 6.48 -20.37
C ARG A 22 -0.80 6.12 -20.35
N HIS A 23 0.01 6.77 -21.19
CA HIS A 23 1.45 6.51 -21.23
C HIS A 23 2.13 6.92 -19.92
N ALA A 24 1.76 8.07 -19.37
CA ALA A 24 2.26 8.52 -18.07
C ALA A 24 1.85 7.57 -16.94
N ALA A 25 0.61 7.06 -16.97
CA ALA A 25 0.16 6.06 -16.00
C ALA A 25 0.95 4.74 -16.10
N GLU A 26 1.16 4.23 -17.31
CA GLU A 26 1.92 3.00 -17.57
C GLU A 26 3.37 3.13 -17.06
N GLU A 27 4.02 4.29 -17.31
CA GLU A 27 5.36 4.58 -16.81
C GLU A 27 5.42 4.68 -15.28
N LEU A 28 4.47 5.36 -14.65
CA LEU A 28 4.37 5.44 -13.19
C LEU A 28 4.16 4.06 -12.57
N VAL A 29 3.23 3.26 -13.11
CA VAL A 29 2.97 1.90 -12.64
C VAL A 29 4.23 1.03 -12.75
N GLN A 30 4.92 1.05 -13.88
CA GLN A 30 6.17 0.29 -14.07
C GLN A 30 7.25 0.69 -13.06
N ARG A 31 7.38 1.99 -12.75
CA ARG A 31 8.35 2.50 -11.77
C ARG A 31 8.07 2.00 -10.35
N TYR A 32 6.80 1.93 -9.96
CA TYR A 32 6.40 1.48 -8.61
C TYR A 32 6.07 -0.01 -8.52
N MET A 33 6.10 -0.74 -9.63
CA MET A 33 5.92 -2.20 -9.67
C MET A 33 6.84 -2.96 -8.68
N PRO A 34 8.14 -2.63 -8.53
CA PRO A 34 9.01 -3.28 -7.55
C PRO A 34 8.52 -3.12 -6.10
N LEU A 35 7.86 -2.01 -5.79
CA LEU A 35 7.29 -1.74 -4.47
C LEU A 35 6.15 -2.73 -4.16
N VAL A 36 5.32 -3.04 -5.16
CA VAL A 36 4.26 -4.03 -5.04
C VAL A 36 4.85 -5.41 -4.74
N PHE A 37 5.83 -5.85 -5.54
CA PHE A 37 6.51 -7.13 -5.32
C PHE A 37 7.15 -7.24 -3.94
N TYR A 38 7.76 -6.17 -3.44
CA TYR A 38 8.32 -6.12 -2.09
C TYR A 38 7.26 -6.38 -1.00
N HIS A 39 6.10 -5.72 -1.08
CA HIS A 39 5.02 -5.91 -0.11
C HIS A 39 4.37 -7.28 -0.25
N VAL A 40 4.16 -7.76 -1.48
CA VAL A 40 3.63 -9.11 -1.75
C VAL A 40 4.54 -10.18 -1.18
N GLN A 41 5.85 -10.09 -1.42
CA GLN A 41 6.81 -11.06 -0.90
C GLN A 41 6.76 -11.13 0.63
N ARG A 42 6.71 -9.97 1.30
CA ARG A 42 6.60 -9.91 2.77
C ARG A 42 5.28 -10.47 3.29
N LEU A 43 4.16 -10.21 2.61
CA LEU A 43 2.85 -10.73 3.01
C LEU A 43 2.76 -12.23 2.76
N SER A 44 3.27 -12.73 1.64
CA SER A 44 3.31 -14.16 1.31
C SER A 44 4.07 -14.98 2.35
N ALA A 45 5.10 -14.41 2.99
CA ALA A 45 5.83 -15.04 4.09
C ALA A 45 4.99 -15.20 5.37
N THR A 46 3.91 -14.44 5.52
CA THR A 46 3.00 -14.52 6.68
C THR A 46 1.73 -15.32 6.41
N LEU A 47 1.48 -15.66 5.15
CA LEU A 47 0.28 -16.36 4.70
C LEU A 47 0.56 -17.85 4.47
N PRO A 48 -0.48 -18.72 4.51
CA PRO A 48 -0.33 -20.13 4.16
C PRO A 48 0.13 -20.30 2.71
N SER A 49 0.88 -21.37 2.44
CA SER A 49 1.41 -21.71 1.10
C SER A 49 0.34 -21.95 0.04
N SER A 50 -0.92 -22.08 0.43
CA SER A 50 -1.99 -22.26 -0.54
C SER A 50 -2.29 -20.96 -1.31
N VAL A 51 -1.93 -19.76 -0.82
CA VAL A 51 -2.17 -18.50 -1.57
C VAL A 51 -1.16 -18.37 -2.70
N PRO A 52 -1.61 -18.31 -3.97
CA PRO A 52 -0.70 -18.04 -5.08
C PRO A 52 -0.18 -16.60 -5.01
N LYS A 53 1.12 -16.43 -5.28
CA LYS A 53 1.76 -15.10 -5.29
C LYS A 53 1.19 -14.19 -6.37
N ASP A 54 0.80 -14.76 -7.50
CA ASP A 54 0.24 -14.01 -8.62
C ASP A 54 -1.07 -13.29 -8.25
N GLU A 55 -1.89 -13.92 -7.41
CA GLU A 55 -3.12 -13.30 -6.90
C GLU A 55 -2.81 -12.09 -6.00
N LEU A 56 -1.81 -12.22 -5.12
CA LEU A 56 -1.35 -11.11 -4.28
C LEU A 56 -0.78 -9.96 -5.11
N VAL A 57 -0.06 -10.27 -6.20
CA VAL A 57 0.46 -9.26 -7.13
C VAL A 57 -0.68 -8.53 -7.81
N SER A 58 -1.67 -9.25 -8.34
CA SER A 58 -2.85 -8.68 -8.98
C SER A 58 -3.58 -7.71 -8.05
N LEU A 59 -3.89 -8.15 -6.82
CA LEU A 59 -4.50 -7.31 -5.79
C LEU A 59 -3.65 -6.10 -5.41
N GLY A 60 -2.33 -6.28 -5.35
CA GLY A 60 -1.39 -5.21 -5.06
C GLY A 60 -1.32 -4.15 -6.17
N LEU A 61 -1.39 -4.56 -7.43
CA LEU A 61 -1.43 -3.67 -8.60
C LEU A 61 -2.72 -2.84 -8.61
N VAL A 62 -3.87 -3.44 -8.29
CA VAL A 62 -5.14 -2.70 -8.15
C VAL A 62 -5.01 -1.63 -7.05
N GLY A 63 -4.38 -1.97 -5.92
CA GLY A 63 -4.11 -1.01 -4.85
C GLY A 63 -3.13 0.10 -5.22
N LEU A 64 -2.12 -0.20 -6.04
CA LEU A 64 -1.19 0.79 -6.58
C LEU A 64 -1.90 1.75 -7.54
N TYR A 65 -2.75 1.23 -8.43
CA TYR A 65 -3.49 2.04 -9.39
C TYR A 65 -4.44 3.01 -8.67
N ASP A 66 -5.23 2.52 -7.70
CA ASP A 66 -6.09 3.40 -6.90
C ASP A 66 -5.28 4.41 -6.07
N ALA A 67 -4.06 4.05 -5.64
CA ALA A 67 -3.15 5.01 -5.02
C ALA A 67 -2.73 6.11 -6.00
N LEU A 68 -2.39 5.77 -7.25
CA LEU A 68 -2.04 6.74 -8.29
C LEU A 68 -3.21 7.67 -8.62
N GLU A 69 -4.45 7.15 -8.63
CA GLU A 69 -5.63 7.97 -8.93
C GLU A 69 -5.96 9.00 -7.85
N LYS A 70 -5.75 8.63 -6.58
CA LYS A 70 -6.12 9.43 -5.40
C LYS A 70 -4.96 10.20 -4.79
N PHE A 71 -3.73 9.96 -5.26
CA PHE A 71 -2.57 10.67 -4.75
C PHE A 71 -2.56 12.11 -5.24
N ASP A 72 -2.21 12.99 -4.32
CA ASP A 72 -2.13 14.42 -4.54
C ASP A 72 -0.69 14.87 -4.24
N PRO A 73 0.12 15.20 -5.26
CA PRO A 73 1.50 15.62 -5.07
C PRO A 73 1.65 17.02 -4.48
N SER A 74 0.56 17.78 -4.30
CA SER A 74 0.61 19.02 -3.53
C SER A 74 0.86 18.78 -2.04
N ARG A 75 0.63 17.54 -1.58
CA ARG A 75 0.90 17.14 -0.19
C ARG A 75 2.38 16.82 -0.04
N ASP A 76 3.00 17.27 1.04
CA ASP A 76 4.41 16.99 1.41
C ASP A 76 4.61 15.53 1.87
N LEU A 77 3.97 14.58 1.19
CA LEU A 77 4.01 13.15 1.47
C LEU A 77 4.54 12.41 0.25
N LYS A 78 5.54 11.55 0.48
CA LYS A 78 6.09 10.70 -0.58
C LYS A 78 5.06 9.68 -1.06
N PHE A 79 4.94 9.53 -2.38
CA PHE A 79 4.06 8.54 -2.98
C PHE A 79 4.37 7.13 -2.46
N ASP A 80 5.65 6.75 -2.31
CA ASP A 80 6.07 5.44 -1.79
C ASP A 80 5.40 5.10 -0.45
N THR A 81 5.29 6.10 0.43
CA THR A 81 4.69 5.93 1.76
C THR A 81 3.20 5.72 1.61
N TYR A 82 2.52 6.55 0.82
CA TYR A 82 1.09 6.45 0.56
C TYR A 82 0.73 5.13 -0.13
N ALA A 83 1.40 4.79 -1.22
CA ALA A 83 1.21 3.57 -1.99
C ALA A 83 1.41 2.32 -1.12
N SER A 84 2.41 2.32 -0.23
CA SER A 84 2.65 1.20 0.69
C SER A 84 1.43 0.88 1.58
N PHE A 85 0.69 1.89 2.03
CA PHE A 85 -0.54 1.68 2.80
C PHE A 85 -1.69 1.18 1.92
N ARG A 86 -1.85 1.73 0.71
CA ARG A 86 -2.91 1.35 -0.23
C ARG A 86 -2.73 -0.08 -0.75
N ILE A 87 -1.53 -0.44 -1.20
CA ILE A 87 -1.19 -1.79 -1.70
C ILE A 87 -1.50 -2.85 -0.63
N ARG A 88 -1.01 -2.65 0.61
CA ARG A 88 -1.32 -3.59 1.71
C ARG A 88 -2.81 -3.66 2.01
N GLY A 89 -3.49 -2.52 2.00
CA GLY A 89 -4.94 -2.45 2.20
C GLY A 89 -5.69 -3.27 1.15
N ALA A 90 -5.35 -3.11 -0.13
CA ALA A 90 -5.97 -3.82 -1.24
C ALA A 90 -5.75 -5.34 -1.17
N ILE A 91 -4.52 -5.78 -0.87
CA ILE A 91 -4.23 -7.21 -0.69
C ILE A 91 -5.02 -7.79 0.47
N LEU A 92 -5.04 -7.12 1.62
CA LEU A 92 -5.78 -7.59 2.79
C LEU A 92 -7.30 -7.59 2.56
N ASP A 93 -7.82 -6.66 1.75
CA ASP A 93 -9.23 -6.62 1.40
C ASP A 93 -9.61 -7.72 0.41
N GLY A 94 -8.77 -7.99 -0.60
CA GLY A 94 -8.94 -9.13 -1.51
C GLY A 94 -8.93 -10.46 -0.79
N LEU A 95 -7.97 -10.68 0.13
CA LEU A 95 -7.91 -11.89 0.96
C LEU A 95 -9.11 -12.06 1.91
N ARG A 96 -9.83 -10.98 2.23
CA ARG A 96 -11.09 -11.06 3.00
C ARG A 96 -12.26 -11.50 2.12
N LYS A 97 -12.29 -11.09 0.85
CA LYS A 97 -13.37 -11.45 -0.08
C LYS A 97 -13.32 -12.93 -0.45
N GLU A 98 -12.11 -13.46 -0.62
CA GLU A 98 -11.86 -14.88 -0.93
C GLU A 98 -11.93 -15.80 0.31
N ASP A 99 -12.35 -15.27 1.47
CA ASP A 99 -12.49 -16.00 2.76
C ASP A 99 -11.25 -16.77 3.22
N TRP A 100 -10.06 -16.39 2.73
CA TRP A 100 -8.79 -17.07 3.06
C TRP A 100 -8.38 -16.90 4.52
N LEU A 101 -8.86 -15.85 5.19
CA LEU A 101 -8.38 -15.48 6.51
C LEU A 101 -9.11 -16.29 7.60
N PRO A 102 -8.53 -17.37 8.17
CA PRO A 102 -9.09 -17.98 9.35
C PRO A 102 -9.19 -16.94 10.46
N ARG A 103 -10.28 -17.00 11.23
CA ARG A 103 -10.63 -16.07 12.33
C ARG A 103 -9.43 -15.67 13.21
N SER A 104 -8.48 -16.58 13.41
CA SER A 104 -7.21 -16.41 14.16
C SER A 104 -6.31 -15.24 13.68
N MET A 105 -6.21 -14.96 12.37
CA MET A 105 -5.36 -13.85 11.88
C MET A 105 -5.99 -12.47 12.07
N ARG A 106 -7.31 -12.40 12.28
CA ARG A 106 -8.03 -11.15 12.60
C ARG A 106 -7.57 -10.55 13.93
N ASP A 107 -7.16 -11.39 14.88
CA ASP A 107 -6.71 -10.96 16.20
C ASP A 107 -5.28 -10.39 16.20
N LYS A 108 -4.37 -10.93 15.38
CA LYS A 108 -3.01 -10.37 15.23
C LYS A 108 -3.01 -8.99 14.57
N ALA A 109 -3.87 -8.77 13.57
CA ALA A 109 -4.04 -7.45 12.95
C ALA A 109 -4.65 -6.41 13.91
N LYS A 110 -5.53 -6.84 14.83
CA LYS A 110 -6.07 -5.99 15.90
C LYS A 110 -5.01 -5.66 16.96
N LYS A 111 -4.12 -6.60 17.30
CA LYS A 111 -3.07 -6.42 18.31
C LYS A 111 -1.99 -5.41 17.86
N LEU A 112 -1.70 -5.33 16.57
CA LEU A 112 -0.80 -4.30 16.03
C LEU A 112 -1.42 -2.89 16.06
N ARG A 113 -2.75 -2.79 15.90
CA ARG A 113 -3.47 -1.51 15.91
C ARG A 113 -3.78 -0.98 17.32
N LYS A 114 -3.76 -1.86 18.33
CA LYS A 114 -4.04 -1.52 19.74
C LYS A 114 -2.81 -1.03 20.52
N ARG A 115 -1.64 -0.91 19.87
CA ARG A 115 -0.39 -0.46 20.54
C ARG A 115 -0.10 1.04 20.38
N SER A 116 -0.85 1.75 19.53
CA SER A 116 -0.72 3.20 19.29
C SER A 116 -1.87 4.03 19.88
N SER A 117 -2.85 3.41 20.54
CA SER A 117 -4.01 4.10 21.16
C SER A 117 -4.07 3.93 22.68
N GLY A 118 -2.95 3.60 23.31
CA GLY A 118 -2.83 3.40 24.76
C GLY A 118 -1.66 4.19 25.32
N LEU A 119 -1.60 5.49 25.05
CA LEU A 119 -0.70 6.41 25.74
C LEU A 119 -1.43 7.71 26.06
N ASN A 120 -2.56 7.60 26.77
CA ASN A 120 -3.04 8.69 27.62
C ASN A 120 -4.05 8.15 28.64
N SER A 121 -3.55 7.65 29.76
CA SER A 121 -4.29 7.73 31.02
C SER A 121 -3.29 8.26 32.03
N GLY A 122 -3.34 9.59 32.19
CA GLY A 122 -2.55 10.31 33.15
C GLY A 122 -2.68 9.75 34.55
N THR A 123 -1.59 9.89 35.28
CA THR A 123 -1.55 10.15 36.71
C THR A 123 -2.77 10.94 37.20
N CYS A 124 -3.53 10.39 38.15
CA CYS A 124 -3.79 11.02 39.45
C CYS A 124 -4.72 10.15 40.30
N ASP A 125 -4.45 10.15 41.61
CA ASP A 125 -5.38 9.90 42.73
C ASP A 125 -5.33 8.51 43.40
N ARG A 126 -4.39 8.33 44.34
CA ARG A 126 -4.64 8.47 45.78
C ARG A 126 -3.34 8.42 46.59
#